data_AF-A0A2D4R0L0-F1
#
_entry.id   AF-A0A2D4R0L0-F1
#
_cell.length_a   1.000
_cell.length_b   1.000
_cell.length_c   1.000
_cell.angle_alpha   90.00
_cell.angle_beta   90.00
_cell.angle_gamma   90.00
#
_symmetry.space_group_name_H-M   'P 1'
#
loop_
_entity.id
_entity.type
_entity.pdbx_description
1 polymer ?
#
loop_
_entity_poly.entity_id
_entity_poly.type
_entity_poly.pdbx_seq_one_letter_code
_entity_poly.pdbx_strand_id
1 'polypeptide(L)' 'MKVGMIGLGRTGEGMARRMIEKGIEVWGYSSTNYENACGQYEAGHLSGCVTSIEYLVRAVKTD' A
#
# COMPACT_ATOMS: atom_id res chain seq x y z
N MET A 1 11.74 -2.67 -6.19
CA MET A 1 11.05 -1.45 -6.67
C MET A 1 9.90 -1.19 -5.72
N LYS A 2 9.77 0.04 -5.20
CA LYS A 2 8.70 0.43 -4.27
C LYS A 2 7.65 1.27 -4.98
N VAL A 3 6.37 1.01 -4.72
CA VAL A 3 5.23 1.75 -5.28
C VAL A 3 4.33 2.21 -4.14
N GLY A 4 3.96 3.49 -4.14
CA GLY A 4 2.94 4.03 -3.26
C GLY A 4 1.56 3.94 -3.91
N MET A 5 0.58 3.41 -3.19
CA MET A 5 -0.79 3.28 -3.63
C MET A 5 -1.72 4.13 -2.76
N ILE A 6 -2.48 5.01 -3.41
CA ILE A 6 -3.54 5.81 -2.78
C ILE A 6 -4.87 5.35 -3.37
N GLY A 7 -5.80 4.95 -2.50
CA GLY A 7 -7.10 4.39 -2.92
C GLY A 7 -7.10 2.87 -2.89
N LEU A 8 -7.49 2.31 -1.74
CA LEU A 8 -7.45 0.87 -1.45
C LEU A 8 -8.85 0.22 -1.53
N GLY A 9 -9.64 0.61 -2.53
CA GLY A 9 -10.89 -0.08 -2.86
C GLY A 9 -10.62 -1.39 -3.60
N ARG A 10 -11.69 -2.04 -4.10
CA ARG A 10 -11.61 -3.34 -4.81
C ARG A 10 -10.56 -3.37 -5.93
N THR A 11 -10.49 -2.31 -6.73
CA THR A 11 -9.51 -2.21 -7.82
C THR A 11 -8.09 -2.01 -7.30
N GLY A 12 -7.92 -1.13 -6.31
CA GLY A 12 -6.62 -0.85 -5.70
C GLY A 12 -5.99 -2.10 -5.09
N GLU A 13 -6.78 -2.85 -4.32
CA GLU A 13 -6.37 -4.13 -3.73
C GLU A 13 -5.98 -5.15 -4.82
N GLY A 14 -6.80 -5.31 -5.86
CA GLY A 14 -6.53 -6.23 -6.96
C GLY A 14 -5.27 -5.88 -7.77
N MET A 15 -4.90 -4.60 -7.83
CA MET A 15 -3.63 -4.15 -8.40
C MET A 15 -2.46 -4.42 -7.43
N ALA A 16 -2.64 -4.13 -6.13
CA ALA A 16 -1.62 -4.33 -5.11
C ALA A 16 -1.16 -5.79 -5.07
N ARG A 17 -2.11 -6.72 -5.03
CA ARG A 17 -1.85 -8.16 -5.02
C ARG A 17 -1.03 -8.62 -6.22
N ARG A 18 -1.38 -8.19 -7.43
CA ARG A 18 -0.65 -8.53 -8.66
C ARG A 18 0.77 -7.95 -8.69
N MET A 19 0.97 -6.78 -8.08
CA MET A 19 2.29 -6.16 -7.94
C MET A 19 3.16 -6.95 -6.94
N ILE A 20 2.59 -7.30 -5.79
CA ILE A 20 3.24 -8.14 -4.76
C ILE A 20 3.66 -9.49 -5.34
N GLU A 21 2.76 -10.17 -6.10
CA GLU A 21 3.06 -11.43 -6.79
C GLU A 21 4.24 -11.33 -7.77
N LYS A 22 4.52 -10.13 -8.29
CA LYS A 22 5.67 -9.84 -9.16
C LYS A 22 6.91 -9.35 -8.41
N GLY A 23 6.91 -9.38 -7.07
CA GLY A 23 8.01 -8.92 -6.24
C GLY A 23 8.16 -7.40 -6.15
N ILE A 24 7.10 -6.65 -6.46
CA ILE A 24 7.06 -5.20 -6.27
C ILE A 24 6.58 -4.93 -4.85
N GLU A 25 7.31 -4.11 -4.12
CA GLU A 25 6.95 -3.69 -2.77
C GLU A 25 5.90 -2.58 -2.86
N VAL A 26 4.74 -2.77 -2.23
CA VAL A 26 3.60 -1.86 -2.35
C VAL A 26 3.24 -1.28 -0.99
N TRP A 27 3.28 0.04 -0.88
CA TRP A 27 2.91 0.78 0.32
C TRP A 27 1.56 1.46 0.14
N GLY A 28 0.62 1.19 1.05
CA GLY A 28 -0.73 1.72 0.98
C GLY A 28 -0.95 2.93 1.88
N TYR A 29 -1.68 3.91 1.37
CA TYR A 29 -2.25 5.01 2.15
C TYR A 29 -3.74 5.14 1.83
N SER A 30 -4.53 5.40 2.86
CA SER A 30 -5.96 5.66 2.77
C SER A 30 -6.28 6.93 3.54
N SER A 31 -6.79 7.95 2.83
CA SER A 31 -7.13 9.24 3.45
C SER A 31 -8.40 9.20 4.29
N THR A 32 -9.23 8.15 4.13
CA THR A 32 -10.55 8.04 4.77
C THR A 32 -10.71 6.82 5.64
N ASN A 33 -9.90 5.78 5.44
CA ASN A 33 -10.06 4.51 6.15
C ASN A 33 -8.71 3.81 6.31
N TYR A 34 -8.02 4.09 7.41
CA TYR A 34 -6.76 3.46 7.78
C TYR A 34 -6.92 1.97 8.11
N GLU A 35 -8.02 1.58 8.74
CA GLU A 35 -8.30 0.18 9.10
C GLU A 35 -8.32 -0.73 7.87
N ASN A 36 -8.89 -0.28 6.75
CA ASN A 36 -8.83 -1.01 5.49
C ASN A 36 -7.38 -1.19 4.99
N ALA A 37 -6.54 -0.15 5.10
CA ALA A 37 -5.13 -0.25 4.73
C ALA A 37 -4.37 -1.24 5.62
N CYS A 38 -4.66 -1.24 6.93
CA CYS A 38 -4.08 -2.19 7.88
C CYS A 38 -4.53 -3.62 7.58
N GLY A 39 -5.83 -3.85 7.35
CA GLY A 39 -6.36 -5.16 7.00
C GLY A 39 -5.77 -5.71 5.70
N GLN A 40 -5.53 -4.86 4.69
CA GLN A 40 -4.84 -5.28 3.46
C GLN A 40 -3.36 -5.58 3.68
N TYR A 41 -2.69 -4.86 4.58
CA TYR A 41 -1.33 -5.19 5.00
C TYR A 41 -1.27 -6.54 5.72
N GLU A 42 -2.15 -6.78 6.70
CA GLU A 42 -2.24 -8.06 7.43
C GLU A 42 -2.58 -9.24 6.51
N ALA A 43 -3.41 -9.01 5.48
CA ALA A 43 -3.72 -9.99 4.45
C ALA A 43 -2.57 -10.24 3.45
N GLY A 44 -1.46 -9.49 3.54
CA GLY A 44 -0.33 -9.60 2.63
C GLY A 44 -0.58 -8.99 1.24
N HIS A 45 -1.63 -8.18 1.08
CA HIS A 45 -1.93 -7.47 -0.16
C HIS A 45 -1.10 -6.19 -0.31
N LEU A 46 -0.49 -5.72 0.78
CA LEU A 46 0.46 -4.61 0.84
C LEU A 46 1.72 -5.04 1.58
N SER A 47 2.85 -4.42 1.25
CA SER A 47 4.12 -4.56 1.95
C SER A 47 4.21 -3.65 3.17
N GLY A 48 3.39 -2.60 3.22
CA GLY A 48 3.26 -1.71 4.36
C GLY A 48 2.05 -0.79 4.21
N CYS A 49 1.60 -0.22 5.31
CA CYS A 49 0.61 0.86 5.31
C CYS A 49 1.09 2.04 6.13
N VAL A 50 0.70 3.25 5.75
CA VAL A 50 1.11 4.50 6.41
C VAL A 50 -0.08 5.34 6.79
N THR A 51 0.15 6.25 7.75
CA THR A 51 -0.89 7.13 8.31
C THR A 51 -0.93 8.52 7.66
N SER A 52 0.02 8.86 6.78
CA SER A 52 0.03 10.13 6.06
C SER A 52 0.70 10.04 4.69
N ILE A 53 0.43 11.02 3.83
CA ILE A 53 1.05 11.12 2.49
C ILE A 53 2.56 11.36 2.61
N GLU A 54 3.01 12.16 3.58
CA GLU A 54 4.43 12.41 3.83
C GLU A 54 5.16 11.11 4.17
N TYR A 55 4.54 10.26 5.00
CA TYR A 55 5.09 8.95 5.30
C TYR A 55 5.06 8.01 4.09
N LEU A 56 4.04 8.09 3.24
CA LEU A 56 4.00 7.32 1.99
C LEU A 56 5.20 7.67 1.10
N VAL A 57 5.44 8.97 0.91
CA VAL A 57 6.57 9.45 0.09
C VAL A 57 7.90 8.99 0.69
N ARG A 58 8.06 9.06 2.02
CA ARG A 58 9.28 8.59 2.70
C ARG A 58 9.47 7.08 2.51
N ALA A 59 8.43 6.28 2.71
CA ALA A 59 8.50 4.83 2.57
C ALA A 59 8.90 4.41 1.14
N VAL A 60 8.35 5.07 0.12
CA VAL A 60 8.63 4.76 -1.29
C VAL A 60 10.00 5.28 -1.75
N LYS A 61 10.49 6.39 -1.21
CA LYS A 61 11.77 7.00 -1.62
C LYS A 61 12.99 6.53 -0.83
N THR A 62 12.79 5.86 0.29
CA THR A 62 13.90 5.26 1.06
C THR A 62 14.25 3.91 0.45
N ASP A 63 15.55 3.60 0.36
CA ASP A 63 16.04 2.29 -0.12
C ASP A 63 15.62 1.13 0.78
#